data_AF-A0A8M1PSE4-F1
#
_entry.id   AF-A0A8M1PSE4-F1
#
_cell.length_a   1.000
_cell.length_b   1.000
_cell.length_c   1.000
_cell.angle_alpha   90.00
_cell.angle_beta   90.00
_cell.angle_gamma   90.00
#
_symmetry.space_group_name_H-M   'P 1'
#
loop_
_entity.id
_entity.type
_entity.pdbx_description
1 polymer ?
#
loop_
_entity_poly.entity_id
_entity_poly.type
_entity_poly.pdbx_seq_one_letter_code
_entity_poly.pdbx_strand_id
1 'polypeptide(L)'
;MERKVREAKAERERLLREREERLMEEQRRQKEPLRTHTDTLKANAHTEERTQISSTNHTLEGVPLSLTLDFDLRAHVESLGHNVSGCMGVNLSSRRCGGFLTKRGGRVKTWRRRWFIFDLDHQRLAYYTELDEKKLKGVIYFQAIEEVYYDHLRTAATSPRPSLTFCVKTYERLFFLVSHSAEAMRIWMDVIVTATDEHSRY
;
A
#
# COMPACT_ATOMS: atom_id res chain seq x y z
N MET A 1 -23.19 -21.57 15.55
CA MET A 1 -22.44 -20.44 14.94
C MET A 1 -20.94 -20.53 15.25
N GLU A 2 -20.57 -20.98 16.45
CA GLU A 2 -19.16 -21.15 16.89
C GLU A 2 -18.33 -22.10 16.03
N ARG A 3 -18.92 -23.21 15.55
CA ARG A 3 -18.23 -24.17 14.66
C ARG A 3 -17.68 -23.51 13.39
N LYS A 4 -18.50 -22.69 12.73
CA LYS A 4 -18.11 -21.94 11.51
C LYS A 4 -17.00 -20.92 11.77
N VAL A 5 -17.00 -20.28 12.95
CA VAL A 5 -15.94 -19.33 13.33
C VAL A 5 -14.62 -20.07 13.62
N ARG A 6 -14.68 -21.24 14.25
CA ARG A 6 -13.50 -22.08 14.49
C ARG A 6 -12.92 -22.64 13.20
N GLU A 7 -13.77 -23.13 12.30
CA GLU A 7 -13.39 -23.60 10.96
C GLU A 7 -12.72 -22.47 10.16
N ALA A 8 -13.31 -21.26 10.12
CA ALA A 8 -12.72 -20.12 9.42
C ALA A 8 -11.37 -19.66 10.00
N LYS A 9 -11.20 -19.74 11.32
CA LYS A 9 -9.90 -19.45 11.96
C LYS A 9 -8.84 -20.50 11.61
N ALA A 10 -9.22 -21.79 11.61
CA ALA A 10 -8.32 -22.88 11.26
C ALA A 10 -7.90 -22.83 9.78
N GLU A 11 -8.83 -22.49 8.89
CA GLU A 11 -8.53 -22.30 7.46
C GLU A 11 -7.58 -21.12 7.23
N ARG A 12 -7.82 -19.98 7.92
CA ARG A 12 -6.92 -18.82 7.86
C ARG A 12 -5.50 -19.16 8.35
N GLU A 13 -5.38 -19.90 9.45
CA GLU A 13 -4.08 -20.33 9.97
C GLU A 13 -3.35 -21.28 9.02
N ARG A 14 -4.09 -22.20 8.37
CA ARG A 14 -3.53 -23.11 7.36
C ARG A 14 -2.98 -22.35 6.15
N LEU A 15 -3.73 -21.36 5.65
CA LEU A 15 -3.32 -20.54 4.50
C LEU A 15 -2.09 -19.68 4.80
N LEU A 16 -1.98 -19.14 6.03
CA LEU A 16 -0.81 -18.39 6.46
C LEU A 16 0.45 -19.28 6.48
N ARG A 17 0.36 -20.50 7.03
CA ARG A 17 1.47 -21.46 7.03
C ARG A 17 1.90 -21.86 5.62
N GLU A 18 0.95 -22.12 4.72
CA GLU A 18 1.26 -22.46 3.32
C GLU A 18 1.98 -21.30 2.60
N ARG A 19 1.60 -20.05 2.89
CA ARG A 19 2.27 -18.86 2.32
C ARG A 19 3.69 -18.70 2.88
N GLU A 20 3.88 -18.91 4.19
CA GLU A 20 5.20 -18.87 4.84
C GLU A 20 6.12 -19.98 4.29
N GLU A 21 5.61 -21.20 4.08
CA GLU A 21 6.37 -22.30 3.48
C GLU A 21 6.80 -21.99 2.05
N ARG A 22 5.91 -21.41 1.22
CA ARG A 22 6.26 -21.00 -0.15
C ARG A 22 7.36 -19.93 -0.19
N LEU A 23 7.28 -18.93 0.69
CA LEU A 23 8.31 -17.89 0.80
C LEU A 23 9.66 -18.48 1.25
N MET A 24 9.66 -19.43 2.17
CA MET A 24 10.89 -20.13 2.57
C MET A 24 11.47 -21.00 1.45
N GLU A 25 10.63 -21.70 0.68
CA GLU A 25 11.06 -22.50 -0.47
C GLU A 25 11.72 -21.61 -1.55
N GLU A 26 11.14 -20.45 -1.85
CA GLU A 26 11.70 -19.47 -2.79
C GLU A 26 13.04 -18.90 -2.30
N GLN A 27 13.15 -18.55 -1.01
CA GLN A 27 14.42 -18.10 -0.43
C GLN A 27 15.49 -19.19 -0.44
N ARG A 28 15.13 -20.47 -0.26
CA ARG A 28 16.06 -21.60 -0.37
C ARG A 28 16.55 -21.77 -1.80
N ARG A 29 15.65 -21.66 -2.79
CA ARG A 29 16.00 -21.72 -4.22
C ARG A 29 16.94 -20.59 -4.64
N GLN A 30 16.76 -19.38 -4.12
CA GLN A 30 17.66 -18.25 -4.43
C GLN A 30 19.04 -18.38 -3.77
N LYS A 31 19.18 -19.20 -2.71
CA LYS A 31 20.45 -19.42 -2.00
C LYS A 31 21.23 -20.65 -2.47
N GLU A 32 20.74 -21.44 -3.42
CA GLU A 32 21.52 -22.55 -4.00
C GLU A 32 22.53 -22.02 -5.04
N PRO A 33 23.85 -22.17 -4.81
CA PRO A 33 24.86 -21.78 -5.77
C PRO A 33 25.03 -22.85 -6.85
N LEU A 34 24.91 -22.45 -8.11
CA LEU A 34 25.12 -23.29 -9.29
C LEU A 34 26.60 -23.77 -9.36
N ARG A 35 26.84 -25.04 -9.04
CA ARG A 35 28.04 -25.83 -9.38
C ARG A 35 27.65 -26.68 -10.59
N THR A 36 28.34 -26.81 -11.72
CA THR A 36 29.75 -26.77 -12.11
C THR A 36 29.76 -26.85 -13.65
N HIS A 37 30.71 -26.21 -14.33
CA HIS A 37 31.59 -26.85 -15.33
C HIS A 37 32.58 -25.83 -15.90
N THR A 38 33.84 -26.07 -15.60
CA THR A 38 35.05 -25.43 -16.11
C THR A 38 35.32 -25.87 -17.55
N ASP A 39 35.60 -24.94 -18.46
CA ASP A 39 36.74 -25.08 -19.38
C ASP A 39 37.13 -23.77 -20.07
N THR A 40 38.33 -23.30 -19.69
CA THR A 40 39.45 -22.85 -20.54
C THR A 40 39.16 -22.28 -21.93
N LEU A 41 39.52 -21.00 -22.19
CA LEU A 41 40.58 -20.58 -23.16
C LEU A 41 40.58 -19.05 -23.44
N LYS A 42 41.66 -18.40 -22.98
CA LYS A 42 42.51 -17.34 -23.60
C LYS A 42 41.93 -16.47 -24.74
N ALA A 43 42.02 -15.14 -24.60
CA ALA A 43 43.09 -14.30 -25.19
C ALA A 43 42.66 -12.82 -25.38
N ASN A 44 43.61 -11.94 -25.08
CA ASN A 44 43.62 -10.47 -25.11
C ASN A 44 43.19 -9.81 -26.44
N ALA A 45 42.64 -8.59 -26.35
CA ALA A 45 43.15 -7.39 -27.08
C ALA A 45 42.29 -6.11 -26.84
N HIS A 46 42.98 -5.06 -26.35
CA HIS A 46 42.89 -3.62 -26.66
C HIS A 46 41.57 -2.83 -26.40
N THR A 47 41.56 -1.80 -25.53
CA THR A 47 41.96 -0.36 -25.77
C THR A 47 41.08 0.22 -26.91
N GLU A 48 40.19 1.21 -26.79
CA GLU A 48 40.06 2.50 -26.10
C GLU A 48 38.52 2.75 -25.97
N GLU A 49 37.95 3.56 -25.07
CA GLU A 49 37.82 5.01 -25.24
C GLU A 49 36.96 5.57 -24.09
N ARG A 50 37.09 6.87 -23.92
CA ARG A 50 36.91 7.69 -22.73
C ARG A 50 35.57 8.42 -22.78
N THR A 51 34.66 8.15 -21.84
CA THR A 51 33.61 9.11 -21.47
C THR A 51 33.30 9.04 -19.98
N GLN A 52 33.77 10.04 -19.25
CA GLN A 52 33.44 10.28 -17.85
C GLN A 52 32.00 10.78 -17.77
N ILE A 53 31.10 10.00 -17.17
CA ILE A 53 29.86 10.50 -16.58
C ILE A 53 29.92 10.17 -15.10
N SER A 54 30.29 11.18 -14.33
CA SER A 54 30.22 11.23 -12.87
C SER A 54 28.77 11.24 -12.43
N SER A 55 28.26 10.11 -11.92
CA SER A 55 27.07 10.07 -11.06
C SER A 55 27.31 9.05 -9.96
N THR A 56 27.87 9.53 -8.86
CA THR A 56 27.99 8.82 -7.58
C THR A 56 26.60 8.62 -6.97
N ASN A 57 25.93 7.50 -7.25
CA ASN A 57 24.81 7.04 -6.44
C ASN A 57 25.22 5.73 -5.75
N HIS A 58 25.85 5.91 -4.59
CA HIS A 58 26.09 4.84 -3.63
C HIS A 58 24.75 4.34 -3.08
N THR A 59 24.34 3.16 -3.55
CA THR A 59 23.75 2.05 -2.79
C THR A 59 23.04 2.41 -1.47
N LEU A 60 21.74 2.68 -1.54
CA LEU A 60 20.78 2.31 -0.50
C LEU A 60 19.90 1.18 -1.05
N GLU A 61 20.48 -0.01 -1.19
CA GLU A 61 19.74 -1.22 -1.54
C GLU A 61 18.83 -1.60 -0.36
N GLY A 62 17.51 -1.40 -0.49
CA GLY A 62 16.54 -2.03 0.42
C GLY A 62 15.36 -1.19 0.89
N VAL A 63 15.35 0.13 0.67
CA VAL A 63 14.28 1.01 1.19
C VAL A 63 13.30 1.40 0.08
N PRO A 64 11.98 1.10 0.24
CA PRO A 64 10.90 1.64 -0.59
C PRO A 64 11.07 3.14 -0.91
N LEU A 65 10.90 3.55 -2.17
CA LEU A 65 11.08 4.95 -2.58
C LEU A 65 10.18 5.90 -1.78
N SER A 66 8.93 5.54 -1.50
CA SER A 66 8.00 6.30 -0.65
C SER A 66 8.47 6.46 0.80
N LEU A 67 9.43 5.66 1.25
CA LEU A 67 10.02 5.72 2.59
C LEU A 67 11.36 6.46 2.62
N THR A 68 11.90 6.85 1.46
CA THR A 68 13.07 7.73 1.43
C THR A 68 12.69 9.11 1.94
N LEU A 69 13.66 9.82 2.53
CA LEU A 69 13.39 11.13 3.13
C LEU A 69 13.06 12.21 2.09
N ASP A 70 13.55 12.02 0.87
CA ASP A 70 13.37 12.89 -0.30
C ASP A 70 12.08 12.61 -1.09
N PHE A 71 11.32 11.57 -0.73
CA PHE A 71 10.04 11.32 -1.36
C PHE A 71 9.00 12.39 -0.99
N ASP A 72 8.48 13.05 -2.02
CA ASP A 72 7.37 14.00 -1.91
C ASP A 72 6.08 13.36 -2.42
N LEU A 73 5.23 12.95 -1.48
CA LEU A 73 3.91 12.36 -1.77
C LEU A 73 3.05 13.27 -2.63
N ARG A 74 3.11 14.59 -2.39
CA ARG A 74 2.31 15.55 -3.14
C ARG A 74 2.78 15.63 -4.57
N ALA A 75 4.09 15.80 -4.79
CA ALA A 75 4.68 15.83 -6.12
C ALA A 75 4.41 14.52 -6.89
N HIS A 76 4.51 13.38 -6.21
CA HIS A 76 4.17 12.08 -6.79
C HIS A 76 2.71 12.02 -7.26
N VAL A 77 1.75 12.38 -6.40
CA VAL A 77 0.32 12.37 -6.74
C VAL A 77 0.00 13.38 -7.85
N GLU A 78 0.62 14.56 -7.85
CA GLU A 78 0.50 15.54 -8.94
C GLU A 78 1.07 14.98 -10.25
N SER A 79 2.17 14.22 -10.21
CA SER A 79 2.75 13.55 -11.39
C SER A 79 1.85 12.45 -11.98
N LEU A 80 0.95 11.86 -11.18
CA LEU A 80 -0.10 10.95 -11.64
C LEU A 80 -1.27 11.68 -12.32
N GLY A 81 -1.24 13.02 -12.38
CA GLY A 81 -2.22 13.85 -13.08
C GLY A 81 -3.35 14.39 -12.21
N HIS A 82 -3.24 14.30 -10.88
CA HIS A 82 -4.25 14.85 -9.97
C HIS A 82 -4.08 16.35 -9.74
N ASN A 83 -5.19 17.09 -9.77
CA ASN A 83 -5.20 18.49 -9.33
C ASN A 83 -5.44 18.56 -7.81
N VAL A 84 -4.37 18.33 -7.04
CA VAL A 84 -4.41 18.30 -5.58
C VAL A 84 -4.93 19.60 -4.97
N SER A 85 -4.53 20.76 -5.52
CA SER A 85 -4.97 22.07 -5.02
C SER A 85 -6.47 22.35 -5.28
N GLY A 86 -7.02 21.79 -6.35
CA GLY A 86 -8.44 21.94 -6.71
C GLY A 86 -9.36 20.93 -6.01
N CYS A 87 -8.81 19.82 -5.51
CA CYS A 87 -9.61 18.76 -4.92
C CYS A 87 -10.07 19.13 -3.51
N MET A 88 -11.34 19.54 -3.37
CA MET A 88 -11.94 19.79 -2.07
C MET A 88 -11.86 18.55 -1.17
N GLY A 89 -11.74 18.73 0.14
CA GLY A 89 -11.86 17.64 1.12
C GLY A 89 -10.67 16.68 1.24
N VAL A 90 -9.60 16.91 0.48
CA VAL A 90 -8.28 16.27 0.65
C VAL A 90 -7.24 17.36 0.92
N ASN A 91 -6.40 17.15 1.93
CA ASN A 91 -5.27 18.01 2.25
C ASN A 91 -3.99 17.18 2.13
N LEU A 92 -3.19 17.48 1.12
CA LEU A 92 -1.97 16.73 0.79
C LEU A 92 -0.73 17.60 1.01
N SER A 93 0.20 17.03 1.76
CA SER A 93 1.55 17.54 2.00
C SER A 93 2.57 16.51 1.50
N SER A 94 3.85 16.84 1.57
CA SER A 94 4.94 15.94 1.14
C SER A 94 4.97 14.59 1.87
N ARG A 95 4.45 14.52 3.11
CA ARG A 95 4.52 13.32 3.97
C ARG A 95 3.18 12.80 4.47
N ARG A 96 2.10 13.57 4.29
CA ARG A 96 0.77 13.25 4.85
C ARG A 96 -0.36 13.60 3.89
N CYS A 97 -1.40 12.77 3.87
CA CYS A 97 -2.69 13.04 3.22
C CYS A 97 -3.80 12.96 4.26
N GLY A 98 -4.61 14.02 4.40
CA GLY A 98 -5.72 14.09 5.34
C GLY A 98 -7.05 14.39 4.66
N GLY A 99 -8.15 13.84 5.16
CA GLY A 99 -9.46 14.05 4.56
C GLY A 99 -10.58 13.26 5.22
N PHE A 100 -11.81 13.69 5.01
CA PHE A 100 -12.97 12.94 5.51
C PHE A 100 -13.38 11.85 4.52
N LEU A 101 -13.54 10.62 5.04
CA LEU A 101 -14.17 9.51 4.34
C LEU A 101 -15.31 8.95 5.18
N THR A 102 -16.31 8.36 4.52
CA THR A 102 -17.36 7.61 5.21
C THR A 102 -17.03 6.14 5.20
N LYS A 103 -16.84 5.56 6.38
CA LYS A 103 -16.35 4.20 6.58
C LYS A 103 -17.46 3.26 7.03
N ARG A 104 -17.52 2.04 6.47
CA ARG A 104 -18.39 0.98 6.97
C ARG A 104 -17.87 0.36 8.28
N GLY A 105 -18.78 0.19 9.24
CA GLY A 105 -18.51 -0.51 10.49
C GLY A 105 -18.22 -2.01 10.29
N GLY A 106 -17.53 -2.62 11.26
CA GLY A 106 -17.10 -4.02 11.17
C GLY A 106 -18.23 -4.99 11.53
N ARG A 107 -18.64 -4.96 12.81
CA ARG A 107 -19.72 -5.78 13.37
C ARG A 107 -21.09 -5.24 12.96
N VAL A 108 -21.36 -3.98 13.31
CA VAL A 108 -22.55 -3.27 12.87
C VAL A 108 -22.17 -2.52 11.60
N LYS A 109 -22.77 -2.88 10.46
CA LYS A 109 -22.42 -2.36 9.13
C LYS A 109 -22.91 -0.91 8.88
N THR A 110 -23.04 -0.11 9.94
CA THR A 110 -23.35 1.32 9.85
C THR A 110 -22.21 2.08 9.18
N TRP A 111 -22.54 3.05 8.35
CA TRP A 111 -21.59 3.98 7.76
C TRP A 111 -21.39 5.18 8.67
N ARG A 112 -20.13 5.56 8.90
CA ARG A 112 -19.81 6.72 9.73
C ARG A 112 -18.68 7.53 9.11
N ARG A 113 -18.86 8.85 9.08
CA ARG A 113 -17.82 9.80 8.68
C ARG A 113 -16.66 9.77 9.68
N ARG A 114 -15.43 9.73 9.18
CA ARG A 114 -14.19 9.71 9.96
C ARG A 114 -13.16 10.58 9.26
N TRP A 115 -12.33 11.26 10.04
CA TRP A 115 -11.14 11.95 9.55
C TRP A 115 -10.04 10.92 9.36
N PHE A 116 -9.60 10.69 8.13
CA PHE A 116 -8.51 9.79 7.80
C PHE A 116 -7.23 10.60 7.62
N ILE A 117 -6.13 10.03 8.11
CA ILE A 117 -4.78 10.52 7.91
C ILE A 117 -3.95 9.35 7.39
N PHE A 118 -3.45 9.50 6.17
CA PHE A 118 -2.31 8.74 5.67
C PHE A 118 -1.03 9.46 6.08
N ASP A 119 -0.10 8.71 6.64
CA ASP A 119 1.10 9.22 7.30
C ASP A 119 2.30 8.34 6.91
N LEU A 120 3.17 8.88 6.06
CA LEU A 120 4.39 8.19 5.61
C LEU A 120 5.37 8.00 6.76
N ASP A 121 5.50 8.99 7.65
CA ASP A 121 6.45 8.94 8.78
C ASP A 121 6.15 7.76 9.72
N HIS A 122 4.87 7.53 9.99
CA HIS A 122 4.41 6.45 10.86
C HIS A 122 3.96 5.19 10.10
N GLN A 123 4.11 5.18 8.77
CA GLN A 123 3.75 4.07 7.87
C GLN A 123 2.33 3.53 8.08
N ARG A 124 1.35 4.44 8.18
CA ARG A 124 -0.02 4.07 8.54
C ARG A 124 -1.10 4.94 7.93
N LEU A 125 -2.27 4.32 7.76
CA LEU A 125 -3.54 4.99 7.55
C LEU A 125 -4.35 4.94 8.86
N ALA A 126 -4.35 6.05 9.59
CA ALA A 126 -5.11 6.21 10.83
C ALA A 126 -6.46 6.88 10.56
N TYR A 127 -7.45 6.64 11.42
CA TYR A 127 -8.72 7.36 11.37
C TYR A 127 -9.26 7.75 12.73
N TYR A 128 -9.81 8.96 12.79
CA TYR A 128 -10.26 9.65 13.98
C TYR A 128 -11.74 9.97 13.89
N THR A 129 -12.31 10.45 14.98
CA THR A 129 -13.71 10.91 14.99
C THR A 129 -13.84 12.20 14.18
N GLU A 130 -12.97 13.16 14.45
CA GLU A 130 -12.98 14.51 13.88
C GLU A 130 -11.58 14.95 13.42
N LEU A 131 -11.50 16.14 12.83
CA LEU A 131 -10.29 16.77 12.31
C LEU A 131 -9.23 17.08 13.38
N ASP A 132 -9.61 17.17 14.65
CA ASP A 132 -8.70 17.52 15.74
C ASP A 132 -7.75 16.38 16.15
N GLU A 133 -7.87 15.21 15.52
CA GLU A 133 -7.03 14.03 15.73
C GLU A 133 -7.00 13.51 17.19
N LYS A 134 -7.92 13.95 18.06
CA LYS A 134 -7.90 13.58 19.49
C LYS A 134 -8.36 12.16 19.78
N LYS A 135 -9.36 11.69 19.03
CA LYS A 135 -10.04 10.41 19.31
C LYS A 135 -9.76 9.39 18.21
N LEU A 136 -8.62 8.73 18.32
CA LEU A 136 -8.21 7.63 17.44
C LEU A 136 -9.24 6.49 17.49
N LYS A 137 -9.64 6.00 16.31
CA LYS A 137 -10.62 4.92 16.16
C LYS A 137 -10.02 3.65 15.58
N GLY A 138 -8.92 3.76 14.86
CA GLY A 138 -8.16 2.61 14.40
C GLY A 138 -7.02 3.02 13.48
N VAL A 139 -6.15 2.05 13.23
CA VAL A 139 -4.96 2.18 12.40
C VAL A 139 -4.94 1.02 11.42
N ILE A 140 -4.52 1.29 10.20
CA ILE A 140 -4.21 0.31 9.17
C ILE A 140 -2.74 0.55 8.80
N TYR A 141 -1.87 -0.38 9.17
CA TYR A 141 -0.45 -0.29 8.78
C TYR A 141 -0.30 -0.59 7.29
N PHE A 142 0.61 0.09 6.60
CA PHE A 142 0.81 -0.08 5.16
C PHE A 142 1.15 -1.52 4.79
N GLN A 143 2.05 -2.15 5.56
CA GLN A 143 2.39 -3.57 5.44
C GLN A 143 1.18 -4.51 5.52
N ALA A 144 0.06 -4.09 6.11
CA ALA A 144 -1.12 -4.93 6.27
C ALA A 144 -2.07 -4.88 5.08
N ILE A 145 -1.88 -3.93 4.16
CA ILE A 145 -2.75 -3.71 3.01
C ILE A 145 -2.28 -4.59 1.85
N GLU A 146 -3.17 -5.45 1.36
CA GLU A 146 -2.89 -6.35 0.24
C GLU A 146 -3.33 -5.75 -1.10
N GLU A 147 -4.43 -4.99 -1.09
CA GLU A 147 -5.07 -4.53 -2.32
C GLU A 147 -5.96 -3.32 -2.05
N VAL A 148 -6.01 -2.40 -3.02
CA VAL A 148 -6.93 -1.27 -3.04
C VAL A 148 -7.67 -1.28 -4.37
N TYR A 149 -9.00 -1.32 -4.34
CA TYR A 149 -9.80 -1.50 -5.54
C TYR A 149 -11.20 -0.88 -5.43
N TYR A 150 -11.87 -0.69 -6.56
CA TYR A 150 -13.24 -0.18 -6.60
C TYR A 150 -14.22 -1.20 -6.00
N ASP A 151 -15.28 -0.78 -5.30
CA ASP A 151 -16.24 -1.72 -4.73
C ASP A 151 -17.00 -2.55 -5.79
N HIS A 152 -17.00 -2.11 -7.05
CA HIS A 152 -17.77 -2.71 -8.16
C HIS A 152 -19.24 -2.97 -7.76
N LEU A 153 -19.82 -2.02 -7.03
CA LEU A 153 -21.22 -2.03 -6.59
C LEU A 153 -21.61 -3.20 -5.66
N ARG A 154 -20.65 -3.93 -5.09
CA ARG A 154 -20.91 -5.03 -4.14
C ARG A 154 -21.65 -4.56 -2.88
N THR A 155 -21.54 -3.29 -2.52
CA THR A 155 -22.25 -2.68 -1.39
C THR A 155 -23.35 -1.71 -1.79
N ALA A 156 -23.79 -1.72 -3.05
CA ALA A 156 -24.73 -0.74 -3.59
C ALA A 156 -26.03 -0.59 -2.78
N ALA A 157 -26.55 -1.69 -2.21
CA ALA A 157 -27.76 -1.66 -1.38
C ALA A 157 -27.59 -0.94 -0.02
N THR A 158 -26.36 -0.72 0.44
CA THR A 158 -26.09 -0.17 1.78
C THR A 158 -25.21 1.06 1.77
N SER A 159 -24.36 1.24 0.75
CA SER A 159 -23.46 2.39 0.67
C SER A 159 -24.26 3.68 0.41
N PRO A 160 -23.96 4.78 1.11
CA PRO A 160 -24.60 6.07 0.86
C PRO A 160 -24.27 6.63 -0.53
N ARG A 161 -23.13 6.24 -1.14
CA ARG A 161 -22.73 6.65 -2.49
C ARG A 161 -22.00 5.49 -3.19
N PRO A 162 -22.72 4.50 -3.75
CA PRO A 162 -22.13 3.29 -4.31
C PRO A 162 -21.05 3.53 -5.36
N SER A 163 -21.22 4.53 -6.24
CA SER A 163 -20.25 4.89 -7.28
C SER A 163 -18.96 5.53 -6.76
N LEU A 164 -18.96 6.00 -5.50
CA LEU A 164 -17.79 6.60 -4.84
C LEU A 164 -17.25 5.69 -3.72
N THR A 165 -17.56 4.40 -3.78
CA THR A 165 -17.12 3.41 -2.78
C THR A 165 -15.91 2.64 -3.31
N PHE A 166 -14.86 2.58 -2.50
CA PHE A 166 -13.67 1.78 -2.74
C PHE A 166 -13.34 0.90 -1.53
N CYS A 167 -12.52 -0.11 -1.77
CA CYS A 167 -12.14 -1.13 -0.84
C CYS A 167 -10.65 -1.04 -0.53
N VAL A 168 -10.30 -1.16 0.75
CA VAL A 168 -8.94 -1.41 1.22
C VAL A 168 -8.92 -2.78 1.88
N LYS A 169 -8.30 -3.75 1.23
CA LYS A 169 -8.19 -5.13 1.70
C LYS A 169 -6.94 -5.28 2.55
N THR A 170 -7.11 -5.85 3.73
CA THR A 170 -6.01 -6.21 4.63
C THR A 170 -6.09 -7.69 4.98
N TYR A 171 -5.02 -8.24 5.57
CA TYR A 171 -4.97 -9.64 6.02
C TYR A 171 -6.15 -10.08 6.89
N GLU A 172 -6.70 -9.17 7.69
CA GLU A 172 -7.71 -9.50 8.70
C GLU A 172 -9.10 -8.97 8.35
N ARG A 173 -9.16 -7.96 7.47
CA ARG A 173 -10.35 -7.13 7.32
C ARG A 173 -10.42 -6.45 5.97
N LEU A 174 -11.63 -6.45 5.41
CA LEU A 174 -11.98 -5.62 4.27
C LEU A 174 -12.64 -4.30 4.75
N PHE A 175 -12.04 -3.18 4.38
CA PHE A 175 -12.53 -1.84 4.69
C PHE A 175 -13.27 -1.27 3.47
N PHE A 176 -14.47 -0.75 3.70
CA PHE A 176 -15.27 -0.08 2.68
C PHE A 176 -15.32 1.39 3.03
N LEU A 177 -14.84 2.22 2.10
CA LEU A 177 -14.66 3.65 2.27
C LEU A 177 -15.40 4.38 1.15
N VAL A 178 -16.07 5.47 1.50
CA VAL A 178 -16.81 6.30 0.56
C VAL A 178 -16.20 7.69 0.56
N SER A 179 -15.79 8.12 -0.62
CA SER A 179 -15.32 9.48 -0.84
C SER A 179 -16.49 10.44 -1.11
N HIS A 180 -16.25 11.73 -0.91
CA HIS A 180 -17.24 12.76 -1.19
C HIS A 180 -17.30 13.14 -2.69
N SER A 181 -16.22 12.89 -3.44
CA SER A 181 -16.11 13.12 -4.89
C SER A 181 -15.31 12.01 -5.58
N ALA A 182 -15.45 11.88 -6.90
CA ALA A 182 -14.70 10.90 -7.69
C ALA A 182 -13.20 11.23 -7.74
N GLU A 183 -12.85 12.51 -7.79
CA GLU A 183 -11.46 12.97 -7.75
C GLU A 183 -10.79 12.63 -6.42
N ALA A 184 -11.41 12.97 -5.30
CA ALA A 184 -10.88 12.62 -3.98
C ALA A 184 -10.77 11.10 -3.80
N MET A 185 -11.70 10.32 -4.37
CA MET A 185 -11.59 8.85 -4.33
C MET A 185 -10.32 8.36 -5.02
N ARG A 186 -10.03 8.87 -6.23
CA ARG A 186 -8.82 8.48 -6.97
C ARG A 186 -7.55 8.91 -6.23
N ILE A 187 -7.50 10.13 -5.70
CA ILE A 187 -6.36 10.60 -4.89
C ILE A 187 -6.14 9.68 -3.68
N TRP A 188 -7.20 9.33 -2.94
CA TRP A 188 -7.08 8.42 -1.80
C TRP A 188 -6.59 7.02 -2.21
N MET A 189 -7.09 6.48 -3.32
CA MET A 189 -6.64 5.18 -3.83
C MET A 189 -5.16 5.23 -4.19
N ASP A 190 -4.74 6.23 -4.96
CA ASP A 190 -3.34 6.36 -5.41
C ASP A 190 -2.39 6.59 -4.25
N VAL A 191 -2.72 7.49 -3.30
CA VAL A 191 -1.91 7.68 -2.08
C VAL A 191 -1.71 6.38 -1.31
N ILE A 192 -2.77 5.56 -1.16
CA ILE A 192 -2.64 4.28 -0.45
C ILE A 192 -1.83 3.28 -1.29
N VAL A 193 -2.04 3.22 -2.60
CA VAL A 193 -1.32 2.32 -3.52
C VAL A 193 0.18 2.66 -3.55
N THR A 194 0.54 3.94 -3.57
CA THR A 194 1.93 4.43 -3.50
C THR A 194 2.67 3.82 -2.31
N ALA A 195 2.02 3.74 -1.13
CA ALA A 195 2.63 3.04 0.00
C ALA A 195 2.69 1.53 -0.23
N THR A 196 1.65 0.88 -0.77
CA THR A 196 1.58 -0.60 -0.81
C THR A 196 2.40 -1.26 -1.91
N ASP A 197 2.56 -0.61 -3.07
CA ASP A 197 3.28 -1.17 -4.21
C ASP A 197 4.76 -1.41 -3.87
N GLU A 198 5.25 -0.69 -2.87
CA GLU A 198 6.64 -0.79 -2.45
C GLU A 198 6.84 -1.75 -1.27
N HIS A 199 5.79 -2.11 -0.53
CA HIS A 199 5.83 -3.16 0.50
C HIS A 199 5.64 -4.56 -0.09
N SER A 200 5.14 -4.67 -1.32
CA SER A 200 4.96 -5.97 -2.00
C SER A 200 6.26 -6.48 -2.66
N ARG A 201 7.37 -5.73 -2.56
CA ARG A 201 8.66 -6.05 -3.18
C ARG A 201 9.64 -6.83 -2.28
N TYR A 202 9.21 -7.33 -1.12
CA TYR A 202 10.03 -8.14 -0.21
C TYR A 202 9.25 -9.33 0.38
#